data_AF-A0A2R6XRK5-F1
#
_entry.id   AF-A0A2R6XRK5-F1
#
_cell.length_a   1.000
_cell.length_b   1.000
_cell.length_c   1.000
_cell.angle_alpha   90.00
_cell.angle_beta   90.00
_cell.angle_gamma   90.00
#
_symmetry.space_group_name_H-M   'P 1'
#
loop_
_entity.id
_entity.type
_entity.pdbx_description
1 polymer ?
#
loop_
_entity_poly.entity_id
_entity_poly.type
_entity_poly.pdbx_seq_one_letter_code
_entity_poly.pdbx_strand_id
1 'polypeptide(L)'
;MSSTGTTLSASEGDKGFRNGAAPAKSKSHSTIALLRLLAFAATLSAFVTMITNKQKITIGPFTRWSKWHYSDAFMWFVVANCIAFIYLLFAAILGLISHSPMLVKHLVILDLIVSYMLFSAASAATAVAYIGKNGISQPGWTAICGVFERYCHHVAGALVACFLGWLFLTIAVFLGMRRSPAAV
;
A
#
# COMPACT_ATOMS: atom_id res chain seq x y z
N MET A 1 15.82 20.87 46.38
CA MET A 1 14.87 21.96 46.08
C MET A 1 15.03 22.30 44.59
N SER A 2 13.91 22.29 43.84
CA SER A 2 13.62 22.70 42.45
C SER A 2 14.75 22.95 41.44
N SER A 3 14.76 22.33 40.25
CA SER A 3 13.95 22.67 39.04
C SER A 3 14.11 24.15 38.63
N THR A 4 14.45 24.55 37.40
CA THR A 4 13.62 24.37 36.19
C THR A 4 14.40 24.92 34.96
N GLY A 5 14.51 24.13 33.88
CA GLY A 5 14.80 24.62 32.53
C GLY A 5 13.49 25.02 31.83
N THR A 6 13.51 26.11 31.07
CA THR A 6 12.33 26.61 30.33
C THR A 6 12.59 26.56 28.84
N THR A 7 11.95 25.63 28.14
CA THR A 7 11.58 25.72 26.72
C THR A 7 10.10 26.01 26.66
N LEU A 8 9.64 27.05 25.96
CA LEU A 8 8.28 27.12 25.41
C LEU A 8 8.17 28.21 24.33
N SER A 9 7.79 27.79 23.12
CA SER A 9 6.55 28.24 22.47
C SER A 9 6.36 27.51 21.15
N ALA A 10 5.57 26.44 21.22
CA ALA A 10 4.85 25.87 20.09
C ALA A 10 3.51 26.61 19.97
N SER A 11 3.15 27.06 18.77
CA SER A 11 1.80 27.57 18.49
C SER A 11 0.93 26.42 17.98
N GLU A 12 -0.18 26.25 18.69
CA GLU A 12 -1.21 25.24 18.58
C GLU A 12 -2.09 25.44 17.34
N GLY A 13 -2.41 24.35 16.64
CA GLY A 13 -3.28 24.36 15.46
C GLY A 13 -3.72 22.96 15.03
N ASP A 14 -4.02 22.06 15.96
CA ASP A 14 -4.61 20.74 15.65
C ASP A 14 -6.04 20.67 16.22
N LYS A 15 -7.02 20.98 15.38
CA LYS A 15 -8.44 20.73 15.65
C LYS A 15 -8.88 19.53 14.84
N GLY A 16 -8.89 18.37 15.49
CA GLY A 16 -9.94 17.37 15.26
C GLY A 16 -9.53 16.10 14.52
N PHE A 17 -8.66 15.29 15.13
CA PHE A 17 -8.66 13.83 14.90
C PHE A 17 -8.83 13.08 16.23
N ARG A 18 -10.05 13.06 16.76
CA ARG A 18 -10.47 12.06 17.74
C ARG A 18 -11.69 11.35 17.18
N ASN A 19 -11.55 10.04 16.96
CA ASN A 19 -12.54 8.95 17.04
C ASN A 19 -12.07 7.81 16.08
N GLY A 20 -11.60 6.63 16.50
CA GLY A 20 -11.87 5.95 17.75
C GLY A 20 -10.71 5.10 18.29
N ALA A 21 -10.67 5.07 19.62
CA ALA A 21 -10.25 3.93 20.42
C ALA A 21 -10.96 2.64 19.92
N ALA A 22 -10.45 1.42 20.10
CA ALA A 22 -9.76 0.91 21.28
C ALA A 22 -9.04 -0.42 20.96
N PRO A 23 -8.04 -0.82 21.78
CA PRO A 23 -7.49 -2.17 21.78
C PRO A 23 -8.42 -3.12 22.54
N ALA A 24 -9.20 -3.94 21.84
CA ALA A 24 -10.07 -4.93 22.48
C ALA A 24 -9.38 -6.31 22.55
N LYS A 25 -8.79 -6.62 23.72
CA LYS A 25 -8.44 -7.98 24.16
C LYS A 25 -9.69 -8.88 24.03
N SER A 26 -9.52 -10.11 23.52
CA SER A 26 -10.51 -11.20 23.33
C SER A 26 -11.06 -11.48 21.91
N LYS A 27 -10.70 -10.71 20.86
CA LYS A 27 -11.25 -10.84 19.47
C LYS A 27 -10.23 -11.17 18.36
N SER A 28 -9.16 -11.90 18.67
CA SER A 28 -7.98 -11.96 17.79
C SER A 28 -8.18 -12.54 16.38
N HIS A 29 -9.15 -13.44 16.14
CA HIS A 29 -9.43 -13.96 14.79
C HIS A 29 -10.16 -12.92 13.93
N SER A 30 -11.13 -12.21 14.51
CA SER A 30 -11.85 -11.12 13.83
C SER A 30 -10.93 -9.95 13.50
N THR A 31 -9.93 -9.66 14.34
CA THR A 31 -8.93 -8.62 14.06
C THR A 31 -8.10 -8.95 12.82
N ILE A 32 -7.56 -10.18 12.71
CA ILE A 32 -6.76 -10.59 11.54
C ILE A 32 -7.61 -10.55 10.26
N ALA A 33 -8.85 -11.02 10.32
CA ALA A 33 -9.77 -10.97 9.20
C ALA A 33 -10.10 -9.53 8.76
N LEU A 34 -10.31 -8.62 9.72
CA LEU A 34 -10.52 -7.20 9.44
C LEU A 34 -9.30 -6.54 8.79
N LEU A 35 -8.10 -6.82 9.30
CA LEU A 35 -6.86 -6.29 8.70
C LEU A 35 -6.67 -6.79 7.26
N ARG A 36 -6.99 -8.06 6.98
CA ARG A 36 -6.96 -8.60 5.61
C ARG A 36 -8.00 -7.94 4.70
N LEU A 37 -9.21 -7.67 5.19
CA LEU A 37 -10.24 -6.92 4.44
C LEU A 37 -9.82 -5.48 4.14
N LEU A 38 -9.20 -4.80 5.10
CA LEU A 38 -8.64 -3.46 4.89
C LEU A 38 -7.52 -3.48 3.85
N ALA A 39 -6.62 -4.48 3.93
CA ALA A 39 -5.57 -4.67 2.92
C ALA A 39 -6.15 -4.94 1.52
N PHE A 40 -7.22 -5.74 1.43
CA PHE A 40 -7.94 -6.01 0.18
C PHE A 40 -8.58 -4.74 -0.42
N ALA A 41 -9.26 -3.94 0.40
CA ALA A 41 -9.84 -2.69 -0.06
C ALA A 41 -8.75 -1.71 -0.54
N ALA A 42 -7.61 -1.66 0.17
CA ALA A 42 -6.48 -0.82 -0.18
C ALA A 42 -5.84 -1.23 -1.52
N THR A 43 -5.55 -2.52 -1.74
CA THR A 43 -4.97 -3.01 -3.00
C THR A 43 -5.93 -2.87 -4.18
N LEU A 44 -7.23 -3.10 -3.96
CA LEU A 44 -8.25 -2.86 -4.98
C LEU A 44 -8.34 -1.38 -5.35
N SER A 45 -8.31 -0.48 -4.37
CA SER A 45 -8.33 0.97 -4.63
C SER A 45 -7.09 1.42 -5.41
N ALA A 46 -5.91 0.91 -5.07
CA ALA A 46 -4.66 1.19 -5.77
C ALA A 46 -4.68 0.65 -7.21
N PHE A 47 -5.19 -0.55 -7.40
CA PHE A 47 -5.35 -1.16 -8.73
C PHE A 47 -6.33 -0.38 -9.61
N VAL A 48 -7.52 -0.06 -9.07
CA VAL A 48 -8.56 0.67 -9.80
C VAL A 48 -8.09 2.07 -10.17
N THR A 49 -7.47 2.79 -9.24
CA THR A 49 -6.92 4.14 -9.50
C THR A 49 -5.85 4.11 -10.59
N MET A 50 -4.97 3.09 -10.60
CA MET A 50 -3.99 2.91 -11.67
C MET A 50 -4.63 2.56 -13.01
N ILE A 51 -5.61 1.64 -13.09
CA ILE A 51 -6.22 1.28 -14.38
C ILE A 51 -7.08 2.40 -14.96
N THR A 52 -7.79 3.13 -14.10
CA THR A 52 -8.73 4.17 -14.50
C THR A 52 -8.05 5.46 -14.94
N ASN A 53 -6.82 5.72 -14.48
CA ASN A 53 -6.08 6.95 -14.83
C ASN A 53 -5.46 6.89 -16.23
N LYS A 54 -6.27 6.73 -17.28
CA LYS A 54 -5.81 6.91 -18.66
C LYS A 54 -5.75 8.40 -18.99
N GLN A 55 -4.66 9.09 -18.67
CA GLN A 55 -4.46 10.48 -19.11
C GLN A 55 -3.67 10.56 -20.42
N LYS A 56 -4.31 11.18 -21.42
CA LYS A 56 -3.70 11.63 -22.68
C LYS A 56 -3.48 13.13 -22.54
N ILE A 57 -2.25 13.62 -22.72
CA ILE A 57 -2.02 15.06 -22.86
C ILE A 57 -1.33 15.30 -24.20
N THR A 58 -1.93 16.18 -24.99
CA THR A 58 -1.42 16.62 -26.29
C THR A 58 -0.60 17.89 -26.04
N ILE A 59 0.69 17.88 -26.35
CA ILE A 59 1.58 19.05 -26.20
C ILE A 59 2.03 19.45 -27.61
N GLY A 60 1.35 20.42 -28.25
CA GLY A 60 1.65 20.86 -29.62
C GLY A 60 1.41 19.74 -30.67
N PRO A 61 2.25 19.59 -31.72
CA PRO A 61 2.11 18.52 -32.72
C PRO A 61 2.53 17.13 -32.22
N PHE A 62 3.04 17.01 -30.98
CA PHE A 62 3.50 15.75 -30.41
C PHE A 62 2.47 15.21 -29.39
N THR A 63 1.70 14.21 -29.81
CA THR A 63 0.85 13.40 -28.93
C THR A 63 1.73 12.37 -28.21
N ARG A 64 2.15 12.67 -26.98
CA ARG A 64 2.88 11.70 -26.15
C ARG A 64 1.89 10.80 -25.41
N TRP A 65 1.87 9.53 -25.79
CA TRP A 65 1.08 8.51 -25.10
C TRP A 65 1.75 8.15 -23.77
N SER A 66 1.24 8.67 -22.64
CA SER A 66 1.52 8.05 -21.34
C SER A 66 0.62 6.83 -21.18
N LYS A 67 0.99 5.72 -21.83
CA LYS A 67 0.36 4.42 -21.58
C LYS A 67 1.08 3.77 -20.39
N TRP A 68 0.31 3.27 -19.43
CA TRP A 68 0.77 2.54 -18.24
C TRP A 68 1.80 1.42 -18.49
N HIS A 69 1.86 0.88 -19.71
CA HIS A 69 2.80 -0.15 -20.13
C HIS A 69 4.19 0.39 -20.53
N TYR A 70 4.41 1.71 -20.56
CA TYR A 70 5.72 2.29 -20.91
C TYR A 70 6.75 2.24 -19.77
N SER A 71 6.32 1.97 -18.54
CA SER A 71 7.24 1.85 -17.40
C SER A 71 7.00 0.52 -16.71
N ASP A 72 7.99 -0.36 -16.80
CA ASP A 72 7.94 -1.70 -16.23
C ASP A 72 7.62 -1.70 -14.73
N ALA A 73 8.01 -0.64 -14.01
CA ALA A 73 7.70 -0.46 -12.60
C ALA A 73 6.20 -0.31 -12.32
N PHE A 74 5.46 0.46 -13.12
CA PHE A 74 4.01 0.61 -12.96
C PHE A 74 3.27 -0.65 -13.40
N MET A 75 3.78 -1.35 -14.43
CA MET A 75 3.24 -2.66 -14.82
C MET A 75 3.39 -3.66 -13.68
N TRP A 76 4.58 -3.74 -13.07
CA TRP A 76 4.83 -4.63 -11.94
C TRP A 76 3.94 -4.30 -10.74
N PHE A 77 3.73 -3.02 -10.44
CA PHE A 77 2.80 -2.57 -9.40
C PHE A 77 1.37 -3.06 -9.63
N VAL A 78 0.86 -2.94 -10.86
CA VAL A 78 -0.49 -3.41 -11.22
C VAL A 78 -0.59 -4.93 -11.13
N VAL A 79 0.39 -5.65 -11.66
CA VAL A 79 0.43 -7.12 -11.61
C VAL A 79 0.50 -7.64 -10.17
N ALA A 80 1.34 -7.04 -9.33
CA ALA A 80 1.45 -7.42 -7.91
C ALA A 80 0.15 -7.20 -7.15
N ASN A 81 -0.56 -6.08 -7.37
CA ASN A 81 -1.86 -5.82 -6.76
C ASN A 81 -2.94 -6.81 -7.25
N CYS A 82 -2.92 -7.20 -8.53
CA CYS A 82 -3.79 -8.25 -9.07
C CYS A 82 -3.59 -9.60 -8.37
N ILE A 83 -2.33 -10.04 -8.25
CA ILE A 83 -2.02 -11.32 -7.59
C ILE A 83 -2.43 -11.26 -6.12
N ALA A 84 -2.16 -10.14 -5.44
CA ALA A 84 -2.58 -9.93 -4.05
C ALA A 84 -4.11 -10.01 -3.89
N PHE A 85 -4.88 -9.45 -4.82
CA PHE A 85 -6.35 -9.51 -4.80
C PHE A 85 -6.86 -10.95 -4.90
N ILE A 86 -6.37 -11.72 -5.87
CA ILE A 86 -6.75 -13.13 -6.08
C ILE A 86 -6.39 -13.95 -4.84
N TYR A 87 -5.19 -13.72 -4.30
CA TYR A 87 -4.72 -14.42 -3.11
C TYR A 87 -5.58 -14.09 -1.87
N LEU A 88 -5.90 -12.82 -1.63
CA LEU A 88 -6.71 -12.40 -0.48
C LEU A 88 -8.13 -13.00 -0.54
N LEU A 89 -8.72 -13.08 -1.75
CA LEU A 89 -10.00 -13.75 -1.96
C LEU A 89 -9.90 -15.25 -1.64
N PHE A 90 -8.85 -15.92 -2.14
CA PHE A 90 -8.61 -17.32 -1.89
C PHE A 90 -8.37 -17.62 -0.41
N ALA A 91 -7.57 -16.78 0.27
CA ALA A 91 -7.30 -16.88 1.69
C ALA A 91 -8.55 -16.64 2.55
N ALA A 92 -9.47 -15.77 2.11
CA ALA A 92 -10.75 -15.55 2.79
C ALA A 92 -11.68 -16.77 2.66
N ILE A 93 -11.79 -17.36 1.47
CA ILE A 93 -12.59 -18.57 1.23
C ILE A 93 -12.04 -19.75 2.04
N LEU A 94 -10.73 -19.97 2.01
CA LEU A 94 -10.10 -21.04 2.79
C LEU A 94 -10.27 -20.86 4.29
N GLY A 95 -10.20 -19.62 4.79
CA GLY A 95 -10.45 -19.31 6.20
C GLY A 95 -11.89 -19.59 6.66
N LEU A 96 -12.86 -19.58 5.75
CA LEU A 96 -14.26 -19.94 6.04
C LEU A 96 -14.50 -21.45 6.04
N ILE A 97 -13.80 -22.19 5.16
CA ILE A 97 -14.05 -23.61 4.93
C ILE A 97 -13.20 -24.51 5.85
N SER A 98 -11.95 -24.14 6.15
CA SER A 98 -11.01 -25.03 6.83
C SER A 98 -10.24 -24.33 7.96
N HIS A 99 -10.35 -24.89 9.17
CA HIS A 99 -9.61 -24.46 10.36
C HIS A 99 -8.43 -25.40 10.69
N SER A 100 -7.92 -26.15 9.70
CA SER A 100 -6.81 -27.08 9.96
C SER A 100 -5.52 -26.33 10.30
N PRO A 101 -4.78 -26.74 11.35
CA PRO A 101 -3.59 -26.03 11.81
C PRO A 101 -2.45 -26.01 10.77
N MET A 102 -2.37 -27.05 9.93
CA MET A 102 -1.45 -27.11 8.79
C MET A 102 -1.75 -26.03 7.74
N LEU A 103 -3.03 -25.80 7.43
CA LEU A 103 -3.45 -24.83 6.41
C LEU A 103 -3.26 -23.40 6.92
N VAL A 104 -3.50 -23.15 8.21
CA VAL A 104 -3.22 -21.84 8.83
C VAL A 104 -1.74 -21.47 8.70
N LYS A 105 -0.81 -22.41 8.94
CA LYS A 105 0.64 -22.17 8.77
C LYS A 105 0.99 -21.83 7.31
N HIS A 106 0.43 -22.56 6.34
CA HIS A 106 0.65 -22.29 4.92
C HIS A 106 0.10 -20.91 4.50
N LEU A 107 -1.07 -20.53 5.00
CA LEU A 107 -1.64 -19.20 4.74
C LEU A 107 -0.76 -18.08 5.30
N VAL A 108 -0.17 -18.26 6.48
CA VAL A 108 0.75 -17.25 7.06
C VAL A 108 2.00 -17.07 6.21
N ILE A 109 2.56 -18.16 5.66
CA ILE A 109 3.73 -18.10 4.77
C ILE A 109 3.37 -17.42 3.45
N LEU A 110 2.23 -17.76 2.86
CA LEU A 110 1.77 -17.14 1.62
C LEU A 110 1.43 -15.65 1.82
N ASP A 111 0.81 -15.26 2.93
CA ASP A 111 0.56 -13.86 3.28
C ASP A 111 1.89 -13.09 3.34
N LEU A 112 2.93 -13.70 3.93
CA LEU A 112 4.26 -13.10 4.01
C LEU A 112 4.83 -12.84 2.61
N ILE A 113 4.77 -13.83 1.71
CA ILE A 113 5.25 -13.70 0.32
C ILE A 113 4.52 -12.55 -0.41
N VAL A 114 3.19 -12.49 -0.28
CA VAL A 114 2.37 -11.46 -0.91
C VAL A 114 2.68 -10.08 -0.34
N SER A 115 2.94 -9.97 0.97
CA SER A 115 3.37 -8.72 1.59
C SER A 115 4.69 -8.19 1.00
N TYR A 116 5.70 -9.06 0.84
CA TYR A 116 6.99 -8.67 0.27
C TYR A 116 6.89 -8.30 -1.21
N MET A 117 6.04 -9.01 -1.96
CA MET A 117 5.78 -8.69 -3.36
C MET A 117 5.15 -7.29 -3.52
N LEU A 118 4.16 -6.96 -2.68
CA LEU A 118 3.54 -5.62 -2.65
C LEU A 118 4.57 -4.54 -2.29
N PHE A 119 5.42 -4.78 -1.28
CA PHE A 119 6.45 -3.83 -0.86
C PHE A 119 7.49 -3.56 -1.95
N SER A 120 7.95 -4.62 -2.63
CA SER A 120 8.86 -4.52 -3.76
C SER A 120 8.25 -3.69 -4.89
N ALA A 121 7.00 -3.98 -5.25
CA ALA A 121 6.33 -3.27 -6.32
C ALA A 121 6.05 -1.80 -5.98
N ALA A 122 5.63 -1.51 -4.74
CA ALA A 122 5.42 -0.14 -4.26
C ALA A 122 6.73 0.66 -4.24
N SER A 123 7.84 0.06 -3.84
CA SER A 123 9.16 0.70 -3.82
C SER A 123 9.65 1.04 -5.22
N ALA A 124 9.53 0.10 -6.18
CA ALA A 124 9.90 0.33 -7.57
C ALA A 124 9.05 1.45 -8.21
N ALA A 125 7.74 1.42 -8.00
CA ALA A 125 6.84 2.44 -8.51
C ALA A 125 7.09 3.82 -7.86
N THR A 126 7.47 3.86 -6.59
CA THR A 126 7.85 5.10 -5.89
C THR A 126 9.12 5.70 -6.47
N ALA A 127 10.12 4.88 -6.77
CA ALA A 127 11.37 5.36 -7.40
C ALA A 127 11.08 6.00 -8.77
N VAL A 128 10.27 5.36 -9.60
CA VAL A 128 9.87 5.92 -10.90
C VAL A 128 9.01 7.17 -10.74
N ALA A 129 8.09 7.20 -9.77
CA ALA A 129 7.30 8.38 -9.47
C ALA A 129 8.16 9.57 -8.99
N TYR A 130 9.21 9.31 -8.20
CA TYR A 130 10.15 10.33 -7.73
C TYR A 130 10.91 10.96 -8.89
N ILE A 131 11.42 10.14 -9.82
CA ILE A 131 12.11 10.64 -11.00
C ILE A 131 11.13 11.40 -11.92
N GLY A 132 9.89 10.92 -12.05
CA GLY A 132 8.83 11.61 -12.78
C GLY A 132 8.45 12.97 -12.20
N LYS A 133 8.57 13.15 -10.87
CA LYS A 133 8.28 14.42 -10.17
C LYS A 133 9.43 15.41 -10.27
N ASN A 134 10.65 14.97 -10.03
CA ASN A 134 11.79 15.89 -9.90
C ASN A 134 12.55 16.09 -11.23
N GLY A 135 12.37 15.20 -12.20
CA GLY A 135 13.20 15.14 -13.40
C GLY A 135 14.66 14.79 -13.03
N ILE A 136 15.50 14.61 -14.05
CA ILE A 136 16.96 14.60 -13.84
C ILE A 136 17.57 15.73 -14.64
N SER A 137 18.74 16.22 -14.22
CA SER A 137 19.46 17.31 -14.88
C SER A 137 19.99 16.99 -16.29
N GLN A 138 19.65 15.82 -16.84
CA GLN A 138 20.07 15.44 -18.19
C GLN A 138 19.15 16.06 -19.25
N PRO A 139 19.70 16.56 -20.37
CA PRO A 139 18.91 17.12 -21.47
C PRO A 139 17.94 16.07 -22.01
N GLY A 140 16.63 16.30 -21.83
CA GLY A 140 15.57 15.43 -22.38
C GLY A 140 14.66 14.75 -21.34
N TRP A 141 14.98 14.80 -20.04
CA TRP A 141 14.13 14.21 -18.99
C TRP A 141 13.60 15.27 -18.01
N THR A 142 12.64 16.05 -18.49
CA THR A 142 11.93 17.06 -17.70
C THR A 142 10.86 16.43 -16.80
N ALA A 143 10.50 17.11 -15.71
CA ALA A 143 9.49 16.65 -14.76
C ALA A 143 8.12 16.44 -15.45
N ILE A 144 7.67 15.18 -15.52
CA ILE A 144 6.36 14.80 -16.07
C ILE A 144 5.22 15.34 -15.20
N CYS A 145 5.39 15.32 -13.86
CA CYS A 145 4.31 15.73 -12.96
C CYS A 145 3.95 17.21 -13.04
N GLY A 146 4.82 18.09 -13.58
CA GLY A 146 4.48 19.49 -13.83
C GLY A 146 3.51 19.69 -15.01
N VAL A 147 3.39 18.70 -15.90
CA VAL A 147 2.45 18.72 -17.04
C VAL A 147 1.21 17.85 -16.76
N PHE A 148 1.37 16.77 -15.99
CA PHE A 148 0.33 15.79 -15.66
C PHE A 148 0.00 15.77 -14.16
N GLU A 149 -0.32 16.92 -13.56
CA GLU A 149 -0.53 17.04 -12.11
C GLU A 149 -1.60 16.09 -11.56
N ARG A 150 -2.75 15.97 -12.26
CA ARG A 150 -3.85 15.09 -11.83
C ARG A 150 -3.46 13.61 -11.83
N TYR A 151 -2.81 13.14 -12.88
CA TYR A 151 -2.28 11.78 -12.94
C TYR A 151 -1.27 11.53 -11.81
N CYS A 152 -0.37 12.48 -11.57
CA CYS A 152 0.64 12.37 -10.53
C CYS A 152 0.01 12.30 -9.12
N HIS A 153 -1.05 13.09 -8.88
CA HIS A 153 -1.80 13.03 -7.62
C HIS A 153 -2.51 11.69 -7.43
N HIS A 154 -3.12 11.15 -8.48
CA HIS A 154 -3.73 9.82 -8.42
C HIS A 154 -2.73 8.69 -8.20
N VAL A 155 -1.57 8.73 -8.88
CA VAL A 155 -0.48 7.78 -8.68
C VAL A 155 0.06 7.87 -7.26
N ALA A 156 0.27 9.07 -6.72
CA ALA A 156 0.69 9.26 -5.34
C ALA A 156 -0.33 8.69 -4.35
N GLY A 157 -1.62 8.94 -4.56
CA GLY A 157 -2.69 8.34 -3.75
C GLY A 157 -2.71 6.81 -3.82
N ALA A 158 -2.52 6.23 -5.01
CA ALA A 158 -2.45 4.79 -5.21
C ALA A 158 -1.24 4.16 -4.49
N LEU A 159 -0.08 4.83 -4.53
CA LEU A 159 1.13 4.39 -3.80
C LEU A 159 0.89 4.40 -2.29
N VAL A 160 0.34 5.49 -1.75
CA VAL A 160 0.02 5.59 -0.32
C VAL A 160 -0.97 4.49 0.09
N ALA A 161 -2.03 4.26 -0.69
CA ALA A 161 -2.98 3.18 -0.44
C ALA A 161 -2.28 1.80 -0.44
N CYS A 162 -1.36 1.55 -1.38
CA CYS A 162 -0.62 0.29 -1.44
C CYS A 162 0.31 0.11 -0.23
N PHE A 163 1.01 1.15 0.22
CA PHE A 163 1.84 1.09 1.43
C PHE A 163 1.01 0.83 2.69
N LEU A 164 -0.17 1.44 2.81
CA LEU A 164 -1.10 1.16 3.91
C LEU A 164 -1.61 -0.29 3.86
N GLY A 165 -1.98 -0.78 2.66
CA GLY A 165 -2.39 -2.16 2.45
C GLY A 165 -1.28 -3.15 2.84
N TRP A 166 -0.05 -2.89 2.42
CA TRP A 166 1.14 -3.65 2.83
C TRP A 166 1.30 -3.66 4.35
N LEU A 167 1.26 -2.49 5.00
CA LEU A 167 1.42 -2.38 6.45
C LEU A 167 0.35 -3.19 7.20
N PHE A 168 -0.91 -3.11 6.81
CA PHE A 168 -1.98 -3.89 7.42
C PHE A 168 -1.78 -5.40 7.23
N LEU A 169 -1.35 -5.82 6.05
CA LEU A 169 -1.09 -7.23 5.75
C LEU A 169 0.10 -7.75 6.56
N THR A 170 1.18 -6.97 6.66
CA THR A 170 2.34 -7.31 7.50
C THR A 170 1.95 -7.41 8.98
N ILE A 171 1.17 -6.47 9.52
CA ILE A 171 0.68 -6.56 10.91
C ILE A 171 -0.17 -7.83 11.09
N ALA A 172 -1.05 -8.17 10.15
CA ALA A 172 -1.85 -9.39 10.19
C ALA A 172 -0.96 -10.65 10.25
N VAL A 173 0.11 -10.70 9.44
CA VAL A 173 1.09 -11.80 9.43
C VAL A 173 1.83 -11.91 10.77
N PHE A 174 2.33 -10.81 11.31
CA PHE A 174 3.02 -10.80 12.61
C PHE A 174 2.11 -11.26 13.75
N LEU A 175 0.85 -10.84 13.73
CA LEU A 175 -0.15 -11.30 14.70
C LEU A 175 -0.47 -12.80 14.50
N GLY A 176 -0.53 -13.28 13.26
CA GLY A 176 -0.70 -14.69 12.94
C GLY A 176 0.48 -15.56 13.42
N MET A 177 1.72 -15.12 13.16
CA MET A 177 2.94 -15.81 13.60
C MET A 177 3.04 -15.88 15.13
N ARG A 178 2.82 -14.78 15.84
CA ARG A 178 2.81 -14.76 17.32
C ARG A 178 1.78 -15.71 17.93
N ARG A 179 0.71 -16.01 17.19
CA ARG A 179 -0.39 -16.85 17.65
C ARG A 179 -0.24 -18.31 17.25
N SER A 180 0.83 -18.66 16.53
CA SER A 180 1.22 -20.03 16.26
C SER A 180 2.33 -20.42 17.23
N PRO A 181 2.05 -20.63 18.55
CA PRO A 181 3.05 -21.14 19.46
C PRO A 181 3.56 -22.46 18.90
N ALA A 182 4.88 -22.61 19.00
CA ALA A 182 5.67 -23.74 18.56
C ALA A 182 4.91 -25.07 18.65
N ALA A 183 4.70 -25.70 17.50
CA ALA A 183 4.78 -27.15 17.44
C ALA A 183 6.27 -27.45 17.35
N VAL A 184 6.95 -27.40 18.51
CA VAL A 184 8.27 -27.99 18.75
C VAL A 184 8.09 -28.87 19.96
#